data_AF-A0A6I1N3Y0-F1
#
_entry.id   AF-A0A6I1N3Y0-F1
#
_cell.length_a   1.000
_cell.length_b   1.000
_cell.length_c   1.000
_cell.angle_alpha   90.00
_cell.angle_beta   90.00
_cell.angle_gamma   90.00
#
_symmetry.space_group_name_H-M   'P 1'
#
loop_
_entity.id
_entity.type
_entity.pdbx_description
1 polymer ?
#
loop_
_entity_poly.entity_id
_entity_poly.type
_entity_poly.pdbx_seq_one_letter_code
_entity_poly.pdbx_strand_id
1 'polypeptide(L)'
;MGKLAEPHVLLASGNPNRLLKNLGHILSETELDKIRRAVDHEVFGLYQLGMSHYDFASSIGKSEWRQKISRLYYAAYNVKRAIQLKDSGVYSTDSSDHQRIDELPKNLENAATYKGKLKNLRDDRNLADYSHVANEADLLIKVTESEALVEDFITDAKKLLEDQGIVL
;
A
#
# COMPACT_ATOMS: atom_id res chain seq x y z
N MET A 1 -17.15 17.69 -3.56
CA MET A 1 -16.34 16.97 -2.56
C MET A 1 -17.28 16.13 -1.71
N GLY A 2 -17.29 14.81 -1.88
CA GLY A 2 -18.03 13.93 -0.98
C GLY A 2 -17.38 14.00 0.40
N LYS A 3 -18.16 14.30 1.45
CA LYS A 3 -17.70 14.11 2.83
C LYS A 3 -17.29 12.64 2.99
N LEU A 4 -16.17 12.39 3.67
CA LEU A 4 -15.92 11.09 4.29
C LEU A 4 -17.13 10.82 5.20
N ALA A 5 -18.00 9.91 4.78
CA ALA A 5 -19.20 9.57 5.52
C ALA A 5 -18.80 8.61 6.65
N GLU A 6 -18.78 9.11 7.88
CA GLU A 6 -18.69 8.26 9.06
C GLU A 6 -20.02 7.52 9.31
N PRO A 7 -19.98 6.27 9.82
CA PRO A 7 -18.81 5.56 10.33
C PRO A 7 -18.18 4.59 9.31
N HIS A 8 -16.87 4.74 9.09
CA HIS A 8 -16.06 3.84 8.27
C HIS A 8 -15.35 2.83 9.19
N VAL A 9 -15.36 1.53 8.83
CA VAL A 9 -14.81 0.45 9.68
C VAL A 9 -13.35 0.68 10.07
N LEU A 10 -12.58 1.36 9.22
CA LEU A 10 -11.17 1.71 9.47
C LEU A 10 -10.97 2.77 10.57
N LEU A 11 -11.97 3.62 10.82
CA LEU A 11 -11.92 4.70 11.80
C LEU A 11 -12.49 4.30 13.17
N ALA A 12 -13.27 3.21 13.24
CA ALA A 12 -13.96 2.78 14.46
C ALA A 12 -13.01 2.31 15.58
N SER A 13 -11.75 1.99 15.27
CA SER A 13 -10.75 1.55 16.27
C SER A 13 -9.28 1.80 15.90
N GLY A 14 -9.00 2.33 14.70
CA GLY A 14 -7.65 2.37 14.11
C GLY A 14 -7.04 0.99 13.83
N ASN A 15 -7.72 -0.10 14.21
CA ASN A 15 -7.35 -1.48 13.95
C ASN A 15 -8.59 -2.40 13.96
N PRO A 16 -9.12 -2.82 12.80
CA PRO A 16 -10.34 -3.60 12.74
C PRO A 16 -10.15 -5.04 13.27
N ASN A 17 -8.93 -5.60 13.27
CA ASN A 17 -8.67 -6.90 13.89
C ASN A 17 -8.88 -6.85 15.41
N ARG A 18 -8.47 -5.74 16.05
CA ARG A 18 -8.75 -5.50 17.47
C ARG A 18 -10.25 -5.29 17.73
N LEU A 19 -10.95 -4.59 16.83
CA LEU A 19 -12.40 -4.41 16.91
C LEU A 19 -13.13 -5.76 16.86
N LEU A 20 -12.82 -6.59 15.86
CA LEU A 20 -13.38 -7.93 15.71
C LEU A 20 -13.15 -8.79 16.95
N LYS A 21 -11.93 -8.78 17.50
CA LYS A 21 -11.60 -9.52 18.73
C LYS A 21 -12.45 -9.05 19.92
N ASN A 22 -12.62 -7.75 20.11
CA ASN A 22 -13.38 -7.20 21.22
C ASN A 22 -14.88 -7.47 21.09
N LEU A 23 -15.41 -7.45 19.86
CA LEU A 23 -16.82 -7.72 19.58
C LEU A 23 -17.14 -9.22 19.53
N GLY A 24 -16.15 -10.09 19.46
CA GLY A 24 -16.33 -11.54 19.30
C GLY A 24 -17.09 -12.24 20.43
N HIS A 25 -17.20 -11.60 21.61
CA HIS A 25 -17.98 -12.10 22.74
C HIS A 25 -19.39 -11.49 22.84
N ILE A 26 -19.69 -10.51 21.99
CA ILE A 26 -20.93 -9.72 22.01
C ILE A 26 -21.78 -10.01 20.77
N LEU A 27 -21.12 -10.11 19.61
CA LEU A 27 -21.75 -10.29 18.32
C LEU A 27 -21.69 -11.76 17.87
N SER A 28 -22.70 -12.18 17.10
CA SER A 28 -22.68 -13.48 16.42
C SER A 28 -21.62 -13.51 15.31
N GLU A 29 -21.20 -14.72 14.89
CA GLU A 29 -20.28 -14.86 13.76
C GLU A 29 -20.80 -14.18 12.50
N THR A 30 -22.11 -14.25 12.21
CA THR A 30 -22.72 -13.58 11.05
C THR A 30 -22.55 -12.05 11.09
N GLU A 31 -22.62 -11.45 12.27
CA GLU A 31 -22.41 -10.01 12.46
C GLU A 31 -20.92 -9.63 12.31
N LEU A 32 -20.02 -10.42 12.90
CA LEU A 32 -18.57 -10.24 12.74
C LEU A 32 -18.15 -10.38 11.28
N ASP A 33 -18.79 -11.29 10.53
CA ASP A 33 -18.52 -11.51 9.12
C ASP A 33 -18.86 -10.30 8.24
N LYS A 34 -19.85 -9.49 8.62
CA LYS A 34 -20.15 -8.22 7.94
C LYS A 34 -18.98 -7.24 8.09
N ILE A 35 -18.38 -7.18 9.28
CA ILE A 35 -17.22 -6.33 9.55
C ILE A 35 -16.00 -6.85 8.76
N ARG A 36 -15.75 -8.16 8.75
CA ARG A 36 -14.68 -8.78 7.94
C ARG A 36 -14.81 -8.43 6.46
N ARG A 37 -16.01 -8.60 5.89
CA ARG A 37 -16.29 -8.24 4.48
C ARG A 37 -16.09 -6.76 4.20
N ALA A 38 -16.45 -5.87 5.13
CA ALA A 38 -16.18 -4.45 4.99
C ALA A 38 -14.66 -4.16 4.99
N VAL A 39 -13.88 -4.82 5.85
CA VAL A 39 -12.41 -4.69 5.84
C VAL A 39 -11.82 -5.22 4.53
N ASP A 40 -12.29 -6.37 4.04
CA ASP A 40 -11.81 -6.95 2.78
C ASP A 40 -12.08 -6.02 1.58
N HIS A 41 -13.22 -5.33 1.59
CA HIS A 41 -13.54 -4.30 0.59
C HIS A 41 -12.53 -3.15 0.61
N GLU A 42 -12.13 -2.70 1.80
CA GLU A 42 -11.12 -1.63 1.95
C GLU A 42 -9.72 -2.08 1.54
N VAL A 43 -9.36 -3.34 1.84
CA VAL A 43 -8.10 -3.94 1.37
C VAL A 43 -8.06 -3.94 -0.16
N PHE A 44 -9.15 -4.40 -0.80
CA PHE A 44 -9.29 -4.38 -2.26
C PHE A 44 -9.18 -2.95 -2.82
N GLY A 45 -9.88 -1.98 -2.23
CA GLY A 45 -9.81 -0.58 -2.65
C GLY A 45 -8.40 0.01 -2.57
N LEU A 46 -7.64 -0.28 -1.50
CA LEU A 46 -6.25 0.14 -1.37
C LEU A 46 -5.34 -0.52 -2.42
N TYR A 47 -5.53 -1.81 -2.67
CA TYR A 47 -4.78 -2.51 -3.71
C TYR A 47 -5.05 -1.91 -5.09
N GLN A 48 -6.33 -1.69 -5.45
CA GLN A 48 -6.72 -1.06 -6.72
C GLN A 48 -6.18 0.36 -6.88
N LEU A 49 -6.14 1.16 -5.80
CA LEU A 49 -5.51 2.47 -5.84
C LEU A 49 -4.01 2.36 -6.14
N GLY A 50 -3.33 1.37 -5.57
CA GLY A 50 -1.94 1.08 -5.89
C GLY A 50 -1.74 0.71 -7.36
N MET A 51 -2.58 -0.20 -7.88
CA MET A 51 -2.58 -0.57 -9.30
C MET A 51 -2.80 0.62 -10.22
N SER A 52 -3.75 1.50 -9.90
CA SER A 52 -4.03 2.70 -10.69
C SER A 52 -2.81 3.64 -10.78
N HIS A 53 -2.01 3.73 -9.72
CA HIS A 53 -0.76 4.48 -9.74
C HIS A 53 0.32 3.78 -10.58
N TYR A 54 0.43 2.46 -10.48
CA TYR A 54 1.38 1.67 -11.27
C TYR A 54 1.06 1.78 -12.77
N ASP A 55 -0.19 1.56 -13.16
CA ASP A 55 -0.64 1.63 -14.55
C ASP A 55 -0.38 3.02 -15.15
N PHE A 56 -0.67 4.08 -14.37
CA PHE A 56 -0.34 5.44 -14.79
C PHE A 56 1.17 5.60 -15.01
N ALA A 57 2.01 5.17 -14.07
CA ALA A 57 3.46 5.27 -14.20
C ALA A 57 3.98 4.51 -15.43
N SER A 58 3.44 3.32 -15.69
CA SER A 58 3.79 2.48 -16.83
C SER A 58 3.34 3.07 -18.17
N SER A 59 2.25 3.86 -18.16
CA SER A 59 1.68 4.47 -19.38
C SER A 59 2.42 5.71 -19.88
N ILE A 60 3.14 6.43 -19.02
CA ILE A 60 3.81 7.69 -19.37
C ILE A 60 5.23 7.46 -19.90
N GLY A 61 5.76 8.42 -20.65
CA GLY A 61 7.08 8.35 -21.27
C GLY A 61 8.23 8.36 -20.25
N LYS A 62 9.39 7.78 -20.63
CA LYS A 62 10.58 7.74 -19.76
C LYS A 62 11.16 9.12 -19.41
N SER A 63 10.93 10.12 -20.28
CA SER A 63 11.31 11.52 -20.01
C SER A 63 10.60 12.10 -18.78
N GLU A 64 9.43 11.57 -18.42
CA GLU A 64 8.64 11.97 -17.25
C GLU A 64 9.11 11.25 -15.97
N TRP A 65 10.42 11.05 -15.81
CA TRP A 65 11.00 10.23 -14.74
C TRP A 65 10.52 10.62 -13.35
N ARG A 66 10.33 11.93 -13.09
CA ARG A 66 9.82 12.41 -11.80
C ARG A 66 8.44 11.87 -11.50
N GLN A 67 7.52 12.01 -12.46
CA GLN A 67 6.16 11.51 -12.31
C GLN A 67 6.15 9.99 -12.20
N LYS A 68 7.00 9.28 -12.96
CA LYS A 68 7.14 7.82 -12.85
C LYS A 68 7.56 7.41 -11.44
N ILE A 69 8.67 7.92 -10.92
CA ILE A 69 9.18 7.58 -9.58
C ILE A 69 8.14 7.91 -8.50
N SER A 70 7.52 9.09 -8.57
CA SER A 70 6.47 9.49 -7.63
C SER A 70 5.31 8.49 -7.62
N ARG A 71 4.82 8.11 -8.81
CA ARG A 71 3.68 7.20 -8.97
C ARG A 71 4.02 5.75 -8.61
N LEU A 72 5.22 5.27 -8.94
CA LEU A 72 5.72 3.96 -8.53
C LEU A 72 5.80 3.85 -7.00
N TYR A 73 6.27 4.89 -6.33
CA TYR A 73 6.25 4.94 -4.87
C TYR A 73 4.82 4.86 -4.31
N TYR A 74 3.89 5.67 -4.84
CA TYR A 74 2.50 5.63 -4.38
C TYR A 74 1.80 4.31 -4.69
N ALA A 75 2.19 3.62 -5.76
CA ALA A 75 1.72 2.27 -6.06
C ALA A 75 2.13 1.29 -4.95
N ALA A 76 3.44 1.20 -4.68
CA ALA A 76 3.98 0.33 -3.63
C ALA A 76 3.43 0.70 -2.24
N TYR A 77 3.29 1.99 -1.93
CA TYR A 77 2.76 2.44 -0.65
C TYR A 77 1.31 2.00 -0.42
N ASN A 78 0.42 2.17 -1.41
CA ASN A 78 -0.98 1.76 -1.25
C ASN A 78 -1.14 0.24 -1.20
N VAL A 79 -0.37 -0.51 -1.99
CA VAL A 79 -0.34 -1.98 -1.93
C VAL A 79 0.16 -2.45 -0.55
N LYS A 80 1.22 -1.83 -0.01
CA LYS A 80 1.70 -2.11 1.35
C LYS A 80 0.62 -1.84 2.41
N ARG A 81 -0.16 -0.76 2.28
CA ARG A 81 -1.29 -0.48 3.20
C ARG A 81 -2.38 -1.54 3.11
N ALA A 82 -2.67 -2.05 1.91
CA ALA A 82 -3.63 -3.14 1.72
C ALA A 82 -3.18 -4.40 2.48
N ILE A 83 -1.91 -4.78 2.31
CA ILE A 83 -1.28 -5.90 3.03
C ILE A 83 -1.36 -5.71 4.55
N GLN A 84 -0.94 -4.54 5.06
CA GLN A 84 -0.93 -4.28 6.50
C GLN A 84 -2.31 -4.31 7.13
N LEU A 85 -3.30 -3.76 6.43
CA LEU A 85 -4.69 -3.77 6.86
C LEU A 85 -5.20 -5.21 6.98
N LYS A 86 -4.90 -6.07 6.00
CA LYS A 86 -5.33 -7.47 6.05
C LYS A 86 -4.59 -8.28 7.11
N ASP A 87 -3.27 -8.17 7.17
CA ASP A 87 -2.42 -8.97 8.04
C ASP A 87 -2.59 -8.61 9.52
N SER A 88 -2.48 -7.31 9.83
CA SER A 88 -2.38 -6.83 11.21
C SER A 88 -3.56 -5.94 11.64
N GLY A 89 -4.40 -5.51 10.69
CA GLY A 89 -5.42 -4.51 10.92
C GLY A 89 -4.87 -3.08 10.99
N VAL A 90 -3.57 -2.86 10.86
CA VAL A 90 -3.01 -1.50 10.98
C VAL A 90 -3.47 -0.65 9.80
N TYR A 91 -4.09 0.49 10.09
CA TYR A 91 -4.43 1.51 9.12
C TYR A 91 -4.19 2.89 9.73
N SER A 92 -3.55 3.76 8.96
CA SER A 92 -3.27 5.14 9.36
C SER A 92 -3.57 6.09 8.22
N THR A 93 -4.11 7.26 8.56
CA THR A 93 -4.25 8.42 7.67
C THR A 93 -3.25 9.53 8.03
N ASP A 94 -2.35 9.27 8.99
CA ASP A 94 -1.31 10.22 9.36
C ASP A 94 -0.35 10.42 8.19
N SER A 95 -0.06 11.68 7.87
CA SER A 95 0.88 12.04 6.80
C SER A 95 2.26 11.40 6.95
N SER A 96 2.70 11.08 8.17
CA SER A 96 3.98 10.43 8.47
C SER A 96 3.99 8.91 8.28
N ASP A 97 2.84 8.27 8.06
CA ASP A 97 2.75 6.81 7.86
C ASP A 97 3.61 6.33 6.68
N HIS A 98 3.74 7.17 5.66
CA HIS A 98 4.55 6.91 4.48
C HIS A 98 6.03 6.66 4.80
N GLN A 99 6.51 7.10 5.98
CA GLN A 99 7.89 6.89 6.45
C GLN A 99 8.16 5.43 6.82
N ARG A 100 7.10 4.66 7.13
CA ARG A 100 7.14 3.26 7.55
C ARG A 100 6.92 2.29 6.38
N ILE A 101 7.38 2.67 5.18
CA ILE A 101 7.22 1.87 3.96
C ILE A 101 7.92 0.50 4.06
N ASP A 102 8.90 0.38 4.95
CA ASP A 102 9.75 -0.80 5.14
C ASP A 102 9.20 -1.81 6.16
N GLU A 103 8.03 -1.52 6.73
CA GLU A 103 7.35 -2.41 7.66
C GLU A 103 6.42 -3.36 6.92
N LEU A 104 6.97 -4.50 6.52
CA LEU A 104 6.29 -5.53 5.76
C LEU A 104 6.02 -6.77 6.64
N PRO A 105 4.93 -7.51 6.40
CA PRO A 105 4.69 -8.79 7.08
C PRO A 105 5.79 -9.80 6.81
N LYS A 106 6.05 -10.69 7.78
CA LYS A 106 7.11 -11.70 7.69
C LYS A 106 6.83 -12.78 6.65
N ASN A 107 5.56 -13.02 6.34
CA ASN A 107 5.09 -14.03 5.39
C ASN A 107 4.99 -13.48 3.95
N LEU A 108 5.27 -12.20 3.72
CA LEU A 108 5.39 -11.69 2.36
C LEU A 108 6.65 -12.26 1.71
N GLU A 109 6.49 -12.84 0.53
CA GLU A 109 7.61 -13.33 -0.27
C GLU A 109 8.59 -12.19 -0.52
N ASN A 110 9.90 -12.45 -0.45
CA ASN A 110 10.94 -11.43 -0.65
C ASN A 110 10.88 -10.19 0.27
N ALA A 111 10.15 -10.22 1.40
CA ALA A 111 9.98 -9.07 2.30
C ALA A 111 11.31 -8.38 2.69
N ALA A 112 12.35 -9.16 2.98
CA ALA A 112 13.68 -8.62 3.32
C ALA A 112 14.31 -7.81 2.18
N THR A 113 14.13 -8.26 0.94
CA THR A 113 14.60 -7.58 -0.27
C THR A 113 13.84 -6.27 -0.47
N TYR A 114 12.50 -6.31 -0.34
CA TYR A 114 11.66 -5.12 -0.51
C TYR A 114 11.94 -4.04 0.54
N LYS A 115 12.21 -4.44 1.78
CA LYS A 115 12.45 -3.51 2.89
C LYS A 115 13.47 -2.41 2.55
N GLY A 116 14.63 -2.79 2.01
CA GLY A 116 15.68 -1.83 1.64
C GLY A 116 15.32 -1.04 0.39
N LYS A 117 14.84 -1.73 -0.65
CA LYS A 117 14.56 -1.11 -1.95
C LYS A 117 13.40 -0.11 -1.90
N LEU A 118 12.35 -0.38 -1.13
CA LEU A 118 11.23 0.54 -0.96
C LEU A 118 11.59 1.79 -0.16
N LYS A 119 12.59 1.73 0.73
CA LYS A 119 13.16 2.93 1.36
C LYS A 119 13.86 3.81 0.33
N ASN A 120 14.72 3.22 -0.50
CA ASN A 120 15.39 3.96 -1.57
C ASN A 120 14.36 4.60 -2.51
N LEU A 121 13.32 3.85 -2.91
CA LEU A 121 12.23 4.38 -3.74
C LEU A 121 11.50 5.57 -3.09
N ARG A 122 11.30 5.55 -1.77
CA ARG A 122 10.73 6.68 -1.03
C ARG A 122 11.62 7.91 -1.10
N ASP A 123 12.93 7.72 -0.90
CA ASP A 123 13.89 8.82 -0.92
C ASP A 123 14.02 9.41 -2.33
N ASP A 124 14.01 8.56 -3.36
CA ASP A 124 13.92 8.94 -4.77
C ASP A 124 12.62 9.68 -5.08
N ARG A 125 11.47 9.27 -4.51
CA ARG A 125 10.22 10.02 -4.62
C ARG A 125 10.33 11.41 -3.99
N ASN A 126 10.97 11.54 -2.82
CA ASN A 126 11.17 12.86 -2.21
C ASN A 126 12.06 13.76 -3.09
N LEU A 127 13.10 13.18 -3.70
CA LEU A 127 13.93 13.88 -4.66
C LEU A 127 13.11 14.34 -5.88
N ALA A 128 12.33 13.43 -6.47
CA ALA A 128 11.48 13.69 -7.63
C ALA A 128 10.42 14.77 -7.39
N ASP A 129 9.75 14.74 -6.23
CA ASP A 129 8.63 15.62 -5.91
C ASP A 129 9.07 17.00 -5.41
N TYR A 130 10.21 17.10 -4.73
CA TYR A 130 10.58 18.33 -4.01
C TYR A 130 11.88 19.00 -4.48
N SER A 131 12.76 18.30 -5.20
CA SER A 131 14.01 18.89 -5.69
C SER A 131 13.88 19.43 -7.12
N HIS A 132 13.92 20.76 -7.24
CA HIS A 132 13.87 21.47 -8.52
C HIS A 132 15.17 21.39 -9.33
N VAL A 133 16.29 21.02 -8.69
CA VAL A 133 17.62 20.91 -9.34
C VAL A 133 18.03 19.47 -9.64
N ALA A 134 17.30 18.47 -9.15
CA ALA A 134 17.64 17.08 -9.38
C ALA A 134 17.57 16.70 -10.86
N ASN A 135 18.27 15.64 -11.23
CA ASN A 135 18.17 14.98 -12.53
C ASN A 135 18.06 13.47 -12.34
N GLU A 136 17.73 12.74 -13.41
CA GLU A 136 17.49 11.28 -13.32
C GLU A 136 18.71 10.50 -12.83
N ALA A 137 19.93 10.99 -13.06
CA ALA A 137 21.15 10.32 -12.62
C ALA A 137 21.39 10.44 -11.10
N ASP A 138 20.65 11.31 -10.41
CA ASP A 138 20.72 11.47 -8.96
C ASP A 138 19.91 10.39 -8.20
N LEU A 139 19.12 9.58 -8.91
CA LEU A 139 18.31 8.51 -8.32
C LEU A 139 19.18 7.39 -7.73
N LEU A 140 18.75 6.87 -6.57
CA LEU A 140 19.36 5.71 -5.92
C LEU A 140 19.07 4.41 -6.67
N ILE A 141 17.91 4.31 -7.30
CA ILE A 141 17.53 3.23 -8.20
C ILE A 141 17.04 3.78 -9.54
N LYS A 142 17.43 3.15 -10.65
CA LYS A 142 17.00 3.62 -11.98
C LYS A 142 15.50 3.51 -12.13
N VAL A 143 14.91 4.31 -13.02
CA VAL A 143 13.46 4.25 -13.31
C VAL A 143 13.02 2.84 -13.70
N THR A 144 13.77 2.17 -14.59
CA THR A 144 13.45 0.79 -15.01
C THR A 144 13.59 -0.23 -13.88
N GLU A 145 14.54 -0.02 -12.97
CA GLU A 145 14.71 -0.88 -11.79
C GLU A 145 13.59 -0.65 -10.78
N SER A 146 13.10 0.59 -10.68
CA SER A 146 11.94 0.96 -9.87
C SER A 146 10.65 0.35 -10.41
N GLU A 147 10.44 0.37 -11.74
CA GLU A 147 9.29 -0.27 -12.39
C GLU A 147 9.27 -1.77 -12.09
N ALA A 148 10.38 -2.48 -12.31
CA ALA A 148 10.51 -3.91 -12.02
C ALA A 148 10.33 -4.22 -10.53
N LEU A 149 10.93 -3.42 -9.64
CA LEU A 149 10.75 -3.57 -8.19
C LEU A 149 9.28 -3.51 -7.77
N VAL A 150 8.54 -2.53 -8.29
CA VAL A 150 7.13 -2.34 -7.92
C VAL A 150 6.25 -3.40 -8.54
N GLU A 151 6.56 -3.86 -9.76
CA GLU A 151 5.87 -4.99 -10.41
C GLU A 151 6.04 -6.30 -9.61
N ASP A 152 7.27 -6.62 -9.22
CA ASP A 152 7.58 -7.79 -8.39
C ASP A 152 6.84 -7.70 -7.04
N PHE A 153 6.90 -6.53 -6.39
CA PHE A 153 6.23 -6.29 -5.12
C PHE A 153 4.71 -6.45 -5.22
N ILE A 154 4.09 -5.91 -6.28
CA ILE A 154 2.66 -6.04 -6.55
C ILE A 154 2.28 -7.50 -6.75
N THR A 155 3.11 -8.28 -7.46
CA THR A 155 2.89 -9.70 -7.73
C THR A 155 2.92 -10.52 -6.44
N ASP A 156 3.95 -10.34 -5.62
CA ASP A 156 4.07 -11.03 -4.33
C ASP A 156 2.96 -10.61 -3.35
N ALA A 157 2.59 -9.32 -3.36
CA ALA A 157 1.49 -8.80 -2.56
C ALA A 157 0.13 -9.38 -2.99
N LYS A 158 -0.10 -9.51 -4.29
CA LYS A 158 -1.33 -10.10 -4.84
C LYS A 158 -1.50 -11.51 -4.32
N LYS A 159 -0.46 -12.35 -4.49
CA LYS A 159 -0.44 -13.74 -4.02
C LYS A 159 -0.74 -13.83 -2.52
N LEU A 160 -0.06 -13.02 -1.71
CA LEU A 160 -0.31 -12.99 -0.25
C LEU A 160 -1.76 -12.64 0.09
N LEU A 161 -2.33 -11.62 -0.57
CA LEU A 161 -3.70 -11.18 -0.31
C LEU A 161 -4.74 -12.22 -0.75
N GLU A 162 -4.51 -12.87 -1.90
CA GLU A 162 -5.34 -13.98 -2.39
C GLU A 162 -5.29 -15.19 -1.45
N ASP A 163 -4.10 -15.55 -0.94
CA ASP A 163 -3.93 -16.59 0.07
C ASP A 163 -4.65 -16.25 1.40
N GLN A 164 -4.84 -14.95 1.68
CA GLN A 164 -5.61 -14.44 2.82
C GLN A 164 -7.12 -14.29 2.53
N GLY A 165 -7.58 -14.75 1.37
CA GLY A 165 -8.99 -14.79 0.98
C GLY A 165 -9.53 -13.49 0.38
N ILE A 166 -8.66 -12.56 -0.03
CA ILE A 166 -9.08 -11.38 -0.81
C ILE A 166 -9.24 -11.77 -2.28
N VAL A 167 -10.32 -11.33 -2.91
CA VAL A 167 -10.54 -11.52 -4.36
C VAL A 167 -10.08 -10.23 -5.07
N LEU A 168 -8.94 -10.29 -5.77
CA LEU A 168 -8.28 -9.15 -6.43
C LEU A 168 -8.50 -9.10 -7.95
#